data_AF-A0A126PAG7-F1
#
_entry.id   AF-A0A126PAG7-F1
#
_cell.length_a   1.000
_cell.length_b   1.000
_cell.length_c   1.000
_cell.angle_alpha   90.00
_cell.angle_beta   90.00
_cell.angle_gamma   90.00
#
_symmetry.space_group_name_H-M   'P 1'
#
loop_
_entity.id
_entity.type
_entity.pdbx_description
1 polymer ?
#
loop_
_entity_poly.entity_id
_entity_poly.type
_entity_poly.pdbx_seq_one_letter_code
_entity_poly.pdbx_strand_id
1 'polypeptide(L)'
;MPHKKPPKREWTFSQKLYNQLISPLRVVIAYAHCGSKRLRMAQDTLRLRGEWVRDTVIVVACGLHNLRVTSPHRAYLAHPPVKIPNQSE
;
A
#
# COMPACT_ATOMS: atom_id res chain seq x y z
N MET A 1 -4.68 -12.77 9.00
CA MET A 1 -3.44 -12.08 9.45
C MET A 1 -2.28 -13.07 9.30
N PRO A 2 -1.11 -12.68 8.76
CA PRO A 2 0.00 -13.62 8.54
C PRO A 2 0.38 -14.34 9.83
N HIS A 3 0.60 -15.64 9.73
CA HIS A 3 1.14 -16.40 10.86
C HIS A 3 2.56 -15.92 11.14
N LYS A 4 2.97 -15.89 12.41
CA LYS A 4 4.36 -15.69 12.83
C LYS A 4 5.05 -17.04 12.92
N LYS A 5 6.37 -17.09 12.63
CA LYS A 5 7.13 -18.34 12.75
C LYS A 5 7.14 -18.77 14.23
N PRO A 6 6.78 -20.02 14.55
CA PRO A 6 6.87 -20.51 15.92
C PRO A 6 8.34 -20.60 16.39
N PRO A 7 8.64 -20.34 17.67
CA PRO A 7 9.99 -20.45 18.19
C PRO A 7 10.47 -21.91 18.12
N LYS A 8 11.70 -22.12 17.63
CA LYS A 8 12.37 -23.43 17.52
C LYS A 8 11.60 -24.49 16.68
N ARG A 9 10.66 -24.09 15.82
CA ARG A 9 9.90 -24.99 14.95
C ARG A 9 9.83 -24.45 13.52
N GLU A 10 9.68 -25.36 12.57
CA GLU A 10 9.41 -25.01 11.18
C GLU A 10 7.94 -24.71 10.93
N TRP A 11 7.68 -24.06 9.80
CA TRP A 11 6.32 -23.79 9.35
C TRP A 11 5.58 -25.09 9.07
N THR A 12 4.32 -25.18 9.51
CA THR A 12 3.44 -26.20 8.93
C THR A 12 3.16 -25.87 7.47
N PHE A 13 2.89 -26.88 6.65
CA PHE A 13 2.54 -26.70 5.24
C PHE A 13 1.37 -25.70 5.07
N SER A 14 0.33 -25.84 5.89
CA SER A 14 -0.84 -24.96 5.88
C SER A 14 -0.50 -23.50 6.19
N GLN A 15 0.37 -23.25 7.17
CA GLN A 15 0.81 -21.89 7.52
C GLN A 15 1.64 -21.27 6.39
N LYS A 16 2.53 -22.06 5.77
CA LYS A 16 3.34 -21.61 4.65
C LYS A 16 2.47 -21.24 3.45
N LEU A 17 1.51 -22.09 3.10
CA LEU A 17 0.56 -21.85 2.01
C LEU A 17 -0.27 -20.60 2.26
N TYR A 18 -0.85 -20.46 3.47
CA TYR A 18 -1.61 -19.26 3.83
C TYR A 18 -0.78 -17.98 3.73
N ASN A 19 0.45 -17.99 4.25
CA ASN A 19 1.35 -16.85 4.17
C ASN A 19 1.77 -16.50 2.74
N GLN A 20 1.94 -17.51 1.87
CA GLN A 20 2.22 -17.31 0.44
C GLN A 20 1.04 -16.65 -0.27
N LEU A 21 -0.20 -17.09 0.00
CA LEU A 21 -1.40 -16.54 -0.62
C LEU A 21 -1.59 -15.04 -0.32
N ILE A 22 -1.30 -14.60 0.91
CA ILE A 22 -1.47 -13.19 1.30
C ILE A 22 -0.25 -12.30 0.97
N SER A 23 0.90 -12.90 0.65
CA SER A 23 2.16 -12.16 0.43
C SER A 23 2.05 -11.11 -0.69
N PRO A 24 1.50 -11.42 -1.89
CA PRO A 24 1.39 -10.44 -2.98
C PRO A 24 0.57 -9.22 -2.59
N LEU A 25 -0.58 -9.43 -1.94
CA LEU A 25 -1.45 -8.36 -1.48
C LEU A 25 -0.74 -7.45 -0.45
N ARG A 26 0.04 -8.04 0.45
CA ARG A 26 0.80 -7.27 1.45
C ARG A 26 1.84 -6.36 0.80
N VAL A 27 2.48 -6.79 -0.28
CA VAL A 27 3.46 -5.96 -1.02
C VAL A 27 2.78 -4.73 -1.59
N VAL A 28 1.61 -4.90 -2.23
CA VAL A 28 0.82 -3.78 -2.79
C VAL A 28 0.39 -2.81 -1.70
N ILE A 29 -0.17 -3.33 -0.60
CA ILE A 29 -0.60 -2.52 0.55
C ILE A 29 0.58 -1.76 1.15
N ALA A 30 1.73 -2.42 1.34
CA ALA A 30 2.92 -1.76 1.89
C ALA A 30 3.39 -0.61 0.99
N TYR A 31 3.37 -0.79 -0.33
CA TYR A 31 3.75 0.27 -1.26
C TYR A 31 2.80 1.47 -1.19
N ALA A 32 1.49 1.22 -1.14
CA ALA A 32 0.49 2.27 -0.95
C ALA A 32 0.70 3.04 0.37
N HIS A 33 0.90 2.31 1.49
CA HIS A 33 1.18 2.92 2.79
C HIS A 33 2.48 3.74 2.81
N CYS A 34 3.56 3.23 2.20
CA CYS A 34 4.81 3.99 2.04
C CYS A 34 4.58 5.27 1.22
N GLY A 35 3.69 5.21 0.23
CA GLY A 35 3.25 6.35 -0.54
C GLY A 35 2.54 7.42 0.29
N SER A 36 1.58 7.03 1.14
CA SER A 36 0.86 7.94 2.04
C SER A 36 1.78 8.54 3.11
N LYS A 37 2.73 7.74 3.62
CA LYS A 37 3.73 8.17 4.62
C LYS A 37 4.73 9.21 4.10
N ARG A 38 4.75 9.54 2.81
CA ARG A 38 5.52 10.71 2.34
C ARG A 38 5.06 12.00 3.01
N LEU A 39 3.79 12.07 3.42
CA LEU A 39 3.32 13.14 4.28
C LEU A 39 3.82 12.89 5.69
N ARG A 40 4.71 13.75 6.19
CA ARG A 40 5.33 13.61 7.53
C ARG A 40 4.31 13.50 8.66
N MET A 41 3.13 14.12 8.52
CA MET A 41 2.04 13.99 9.50
C MET A 41 1.51 12.55 9.64
N ALA A 42 1.63 11.72 8.60
CA ALA A 42 1.24 10.31 8.60
C ALA A 42 2.40 9.35 8.92
N GLN A 43 3.65 9.81 8.82
CA GLN A 43 4.85 9.02 9.14
C GLN A 43 5.33 9.25 10.57
N ASP A 44 5.40 10.52 10.99
CA ASP A 44 5.90 10.94 12.29
C ASP A 44 4.81 10.88 13.35
N THR A 45 5.19 11.05 14.62
CA THR A 45 4.24 11.02 15.74
C THR A 45 3.30 12.22 15.71
N LEU A 46 2.02 11.97 15.42
CA LEU A 46 0.98 12.99 15.48
C LEU A 46 0.56 13.26 16.94
N ARG A 47 0.94 14.44 17.46
CA ARG A 47 0.66 14.84 18.86
C ARG A 47 -0.73 15.45 19.08
N LEU A 48 -1.54 15.57 18.03
CA LEU A 48 -2.92 16.06 18.13
C LEU A 48 -3.78 15.07 18.94
N ARG A 49 -4.66 15.63 19.77
CA ARG A 49 -5.66 14.89 20.55
C ARG A 49 -6.96 14.80 19.75
N GLY A 50 -7.68 13.69 19.91
CA GLY A 50 -8.91 13.39 19.18
C GLY A 50 -8.71 12.33 18.10
N GLU A 51 -9.41 11.21 18.24
CA GLU A 51 -9.36 10.06 17.31
C GLU A 51 -9.76 10.47 15.89
N TRP A 52 -10.91 11.16 15.76
CA TRP A 52 -11.41 11.70 14.49
C TRP A 52 -10.39 12.54 13.72
N VAL A 53 -9.59 13.35 14.42
CA VAL A 53 -8.55 14.18 13.79
C VAL A 53 -7.44 13.31 13.22
N ARG A 54 -7.03 12.26 13.94
CA ARG A 54 -5.98 11.32 13.48
C ARG A 54 -6.43 10.53 12.27
N ASP A 55 -7.68 10.05 12.28
CA ASP A 55 -8.26 9.32 11.16
C ASP A 55 -8.38 10.23 9.93
N THR A 56 -8.82 11.47 10.13
CA THR A 56 -8.90 12.48 9.06
C THR A 56 -7.53 12.72 8.43
N VAL A 57 -6.46 12.83 9.22
CA VAL A 57 -5.09 12.99 8.69
C VAL A 57 -4.69 11.83 7.79
N ILE A 58 -5.01 10.59 8.17
CA ILE A 58 -4.71 9.42 7.34
C ILE A 58 -5.55 9.41 6.06
N VAL A 59 -6.85 9.72 6.13
CA VAL A 59 -7.74 9.81 4.96
C VAL A 59 -7.24 10.86 3.97
N VAL A 60 -6.86 12.05 4.46
CA VAL A 60 -6.29 13.12 3.63
C VAL A 60 -4.96 12.68 3.02
N ALA A 61 -4.07 12.03 3.78
CA ALA A 61 -2.80 11.51 3.27
C ALA A 61 -3.01 10.49 2.13
N CYS A 62 -3.98 9.59 2.27
CA CYS A 62 -4.37 8.64 1.23
C CYS A 62 -4.97 9.34 0.01
N GLY A 63 -5.84 10.34 0.19
CA GLY A 63 -6.39 11.13 -0.91
C GLY A 63 -5.31 11.87 -1.71
N LEU A 64 -4.35 12.48 -1.02
CA LEU A 64 -3.20 13.15 -1.64
C LEU A 64 -2.28 12.15 -2.36
N HIS A 65 -2.08 10.96 -1.80
CA HIS A 65 -1.34 9.90 -2.46
C HIS A 65 -2.05 9.46 -3.76
N ASN A 66 -3.36 9.23 -3.70
CA ASN A 66 -4.17 8.85 -4.86
C ASN A 66 -4.08 9.92 -5.94
N LEU A 67 -4.32 11.18 -5.60
CA LEU A 67 -4.15 12.30 -6.53
C LEU A 67 -2.75 12.30 -7.16
N ARG A 68 -1.70 12.04 -6.39
CA ARG A 68 -0.33 12.00 -6.92
C ARG A 68 -0.13 10.88 -7.96
N VAL A 69 -0.69 9.69 -7.73
CA VAL A 69 -0.44 8.54 -8.62
C VAL A 69 -1.42 8.45 -9.79
N THR A 70 -2.61 9.05 -9.67
CA THR A 70 -3.64 9.01 -10.73
C THR A 70 -3.73 10.29 -11.54
N SER A 71 -3.23 11.44 -11.03
CA SER A 71 -3.41 12.70 -11.76
C SER A 71 -2.57 12.74 -13.04
N PRO A 72 -3.16 13.15 -14.17
CA PRO A 72 -2.43 13.32 -15.43
C PRO A 72 -1.42 14.48 -15.35
N HIS A 73 -1.66 15.47 -14.50
CA HIS A 73 -0.78 16.63 -14.30
C HIS A 73 0.46 16.33 -13.45
N ARG A 74 0.43 15.27 -12.64
CA ARG A 74 1.56 14.85 -11.80
C ARG A 74 2.02 13.45 -12.17
N ALA A 75 1.73 13.02 -13.39
CA ALA A 75 2.31 11.84 -13.97
C ALA A 75 3.83 11.97 -13.82
N TYR A 76 4.41 11.24 -12.85
CA TYR A 76 5.71 10.62 -13.11
C TYR A 76 5.59 10.12 -14.54
N LEU A 77 6.48 10.54 -15.44
CA LEU A 77 6.51 10.12 -16.84
C LEU A 77 6.46 8.60 -16.88
N ALA A 78 5.26 8.06 -16.72
CA ALA A 78 4.95 6.66 -16.76
C ALA A 78 5.22 6.37 -18.21
N HIS A 79 6.10 5.39 -18.43
CA HIS A 79 6.42 4.90 -19.74
C HIS A 79 5.17 4.99 -20.64
N PRO A 80 5.32 5.54 -21.86
CA PRO A 80 4.19 5.78 -22.73
C PRO A 80 3.32 4.54 -22.74
N PRO A 81 1.98 4.70 -22.67
CA PRO A 81 1.07 3.57 -22.57
C PRO A 81 1.48 2.53 -23.60
N VAL A 82 1.80 1.32 -23.13
CA VAL A 82 2.15 0.22 -24.03
C VAL A 82 0.96 0.08 -24.97
N LYS A 83 1.19 0.38 -26.25
CA LYS A 83 0.19 0.16 -27.30
C LYS A 83 -0.03 -1.34 -27.35
N ILE A 84 -1.10 -1.81 -26.71
CA ILE A 84 -1.61 -3.17 -26.93
C ILE A 84 -2.07 -3.15 -28.39
N PRO A 85 -1.41 -3.88 -29.31
CA PRO A 85 -1.86 -3.94 -30.68
C PRO A 85 -3.24 -4.60 -30.67
N ASN A 86 -4.23 -3.87 -31.18
CA ASN A 86 -5.56 -4.30 -31.60
C ASN A 86 -5.98 -5.68 -31.08
N GLN A 87 -6.93 -5.72 -30.14
CA GLN A 87 -7.92 -6.79 -30.14
C GLN A 87 -8.76 -6.58 -31.41
N SER A 88 -8.27 -7.14 -32.52
CA SER A 88 -9.05 -7.39 -33.72
C SER A 88 -9.98 -8.56 -33.42
N GLU A 89 -11.28 -8.24 -33.42
CA GLU A 89 -12.45 -9.12 -33.62
C GLU A 89 -12.70 -10.24 -32.59
#